data_AF-A0A4Y2BLB7-F1
#
_entry.id   AF-A0A4Y2BLB7-F1
#
_cell.length_a   1.000
_cell.length_b   1.000
_cell.length_c   1.000
_cell.angle_alpha   90.00
_cell.angle_beta   90.00
_cell.angle_gamma   90.00
#
_symmetry.space_group_name_H-M   'P 1'
#
loop_
_entity.id
_entity.type
_entity.pdbx_description
1 polymer ?
#
loop_
_entity_poly.entity_id
_entity_poly.type
_entity_poly.pdbx_seq_one_letter_code
_entity_poly.pdbx_strand_id
1 'polypeptide(L)'
;MPKARSRRSKKIKFHGNRFTRESVQECSSASASKLKDSSLICEEVLESKSEELTGNRIFDLQTLISVFSVLCCPSCFSSGLKLTEDSRFGLSSNFSLHCTNCSFIEGFCSSPKVKKSSNLNKFFILGLRLAGRGYTAGKKLYSTLSLPFLSKSSF
;
A
#
# COMPACT_ATOMS: atom_id res chain seq x y z
N MET A 1 16.17 32.33 -56.20
CA MET A 1 15.39 31.64 -55.14
C MET A 1 16.03 30.28 -54.87
N PRO A 2 16.75 30.05 -53.76
CA PRO A 2 17.35 28.74 -53.50
C PRO A 2 16.28 27.77 -52.98
N LYS A 3 16.16 26.59 -53.62
CA LYS A 3 15.25 25.53 -53.19
C LYS A 3 15.77 24.88 -51.90
N ALA A 4 14.97 24.91 -50.83
CA ALA A 4 15.27 24.24 -49.58
C ALA A 4 15.38 22.71 -49.79
N ARG A 5 16.57 22.13 -49.53
CA ARG A 5 16.74 20.67 -49.49
C ARG A 5 16.14 20.15 -48.18
N SER A 6 15.01 19.43 -48.24
CA SER A 6 14.52 18.69 -47.08
C SER A 6 15.53 17.59 -46.72
N ARG A 7 16.19 17.67 -45.57
CA ARG A 7 16.98 16.54 -45.05
C ARG A 7 16.01 15.47 -44.56
N ARG A 8 15.80 14.43 -45.37
CA ARG A 8 15.06 13.24 -44.93
C ARG A 8 15.93 12.52 -43.90
N SER A 9 15.49 12.47 -42.66
CA SER A 9 16.15 11.70 -41.61
C SER A 9 16.17 10.22 -42.00
N LYS A 10 17.36 9.59 -42.02
CA LYS A 10 17.47 8.15 -42.21
C LYS A 10 16.73 7.47 -41.06
N LYS A 11 15.65 6.73 -41.35
CA LYS A 11 15.02 5.84 -40.37
C LYS A 11 16.04 4.77 -39.99
N ILE A 12 16.51 4.81 -38.75
CA ILE A 12 17.34 3.75 -38.19
C ILE A 12 16.43 2.56 -37.92
N LYS A 13 16.78 1.39 -38.45
CA LYS A 13 16.03 0.14 -38.18
C LYS A 13 16.23 -0.23 -36.72
N PHE A 14 15.15 -0.53 -36.01
CA PHE A 14 15.21 -1.00 -34.63
C PHE A 14 15.69 -2.47 -34.61
N HIS A 15 16.76 -2.78 -33.90
CA HIS A 15 17.38 -4.12 -33.86
C HIS A 15 16.98 -4.95 -32.62
N GLY A 16 15.99 -4.49 -31.85
CA GLY A 16 15.57 -5.13 -30.60
C GLY A 16 16.54 -4.91 -29.44
N ASN A 17 16.06 -5.08 -28.21
CA ASN A 17 16.90 -5.25 -27.01
C ASN A 17 16.80 -6.70 -26.50
N ARG A 18 17.46 -7.04 -25.39
CA ARG A 18 17.44 -8.41 -24.83
C ARG A 18 16.04 -8.94 -24.50
N PHE A 19 15.02 -8.07 -24.45
CA PHE A 19 13.62 -8.41 -24.20
C PHE A 19 12.77 -8.45 -25.48
N THR A 20 13.33 -8.06 -26.64
CA THR A 20 12.63 -8.07 -27.94
C THR A 20 13.13 -9.17 -28.89
N ARG A 21 14.16 -9.93 -28.51
CA ARG A 21 14.56 -11.15 -29.23
C ARG A 21 13.76 -12.32 -28.67
N GLU A 22 12.65 -12.65 -29.32
CA GLU A 22 11.97 -13.94 -29.10
C GLU A 22 12.88 -15.05 -29.63
N SER A 23 13.60 -15.73 -28.74
CA SER A 23 14.06 -17.09 -29.01
C SER A 23 12.84 -17.99 -28.92
N VAL A 24 12.35 -18.45 -30.06
CA VAL A 24 11.38 -19.54 -30.14
C VAL A 24 12.06 -20.77 -29.53
N GLN A 25 11.66 -21.16 -28.32
CA GLN A 25 11.99 -22.48 -27.78
C GLN A 25 10.87 -22.99 -26.87
N GLU A 26 10.62 -24.29 -27.05
CA GLU A 26 9.43 -25.08 -26.74
C GLU A 26 8.81 -24.94 -25.34
N CYS A 27 7.50 -25.18 -25.32
CA CYS A 27 6.64 -25.28 -24.14
C CYS A 27 7.21 -26.23 -23.08
N SER A 28 7.37 -25.71 -21.86
CA SER A 28 7.26 -26.49 -20.64
C SER A 28 6.53 -25.64 -19.60
N SER A 29 5.21 -25.83 -19.57
CA SER A 29 4.32 -25.34 -18.53
C SER A 29 4.73 -25.93 -17.18
N ALA A 30 5.25 -25.10 -16.28
CA ALA A 30 5.42 -25.44 -14.87
C ALA A 30 4.16 -25.01 -14.10
N SER A 31 3.07 -25.75 -14.28
CA SER A 31 1.89 -25.67 -13.41
C SER A 31 1.13 -27.01 -13.43
N ALA A 32 0.73 -27.45 -12.24
CA ALA A 32 -0.31 -28.46 -11.97
C ALA A 32 0.03 -29.96 -11.87
N SER A 33 1.23 -30.39 -11.43
CA SER A 33 1.52 -31.82 -11.16
C SER A 33 1.88 -32.18 -9.71
N LYS A 34 1.43 -31.39 -8.72
CA LYS A 34 1.52 -31.75 -7.28
C LYS A 34 0.17 -31.81 -6.55
N LEU A 35 -0.88 -32.26 -7.22
CA LEU A 35 -2.07 -32.76 -6.53
C LEU A 35 -1.97 -34.28 -6.49
N LYS A 36 -1.47 -34.80 -5.37
CA LYS A 36 -1.67 -36.19 -4.99
C LYS A 36 -2.51 -36.21 -3.72
N ASP A 37 -3.49 -37.09 -3.79
CA ASP A 37 -4.21 -37.77 -2.72
C ASP A 37 -5.34 -37.00 -2.02
N SER A 38 -6.52 -37.20 -2.63
CA SER A 38 -7.79 -37.32 -1.94
C SER A 38 -7.77 -38.50 -0.94
N SER A 39 -7.90 -38.21 0.34
CA SER A 39 -8.59 -39.09 1.27
C SER A 39 -9.31 -38.26 2.31
N LEU A 40 -10.63 -38.36 2.26
CA LEU A 40 -11.61 -37.89 3.23
C LEU A 40 -11.24 -38.36 4.64
N ILE A 41 -11.13 -37.44 5.59
CA ILE A 41 -11.67 -37.64 6.94
C ILE A 41 -12.35 -36.32 7.32
N CYS A 42 -13.68 -36.32 7.22
CA CYS A 42 -14.52 -35.35 7.90
C CYS A 42 -14.53 -35.71 9.37
N GLU A 43 -13.99 -34.84 10.21
CA GLU A 43 -14.31 -34.82 11.62
C GLU A 43 -14.53 -33.35 12.00
N GLU A 44 -15.79 -33.03 12.31
CA GLU A 44 -16.23 -31.74 12.80
C GLU A 44 -15.49 -31.42 14.09
N VAL A 45 -14.49 -30.55 13.99
CA VAL A 45 -14.03 -29.76 15.13
C VAL A 45 -14.29 -28.32 14.78
N LEU A 46 -15.17 -27.70 15.57
CA LEU A 46 -15.40 -26.27 15.66
C LEU A 46 -14.09 -25.55 16.03
N GLU A 47 -13.15 -25.46 15.08
CA GLU A 47 -12.16 -24.40 15.07
C GLU A 47 -12.84 -23.21 14.43
N SER A 48 -13.39 -22.32 15.26
CA SER A 48 -13.51 -20.92 14.90
C SER A 48 -12.10 -20.38 14.63
N LYS A 49 -11.57 -20.67 13.43
CA LYS A 49 -10.48 -19.90 12.85
C LYS A 49 -10.99 -18.48 12.84
N SER A 50 -10.49 -17.67 13.76
CA SER A 50 -10.54 -16.23 13.58
C SER A 50 -9.87 -15.99 12.24
N GLU A 51 -10.65 -15.70 11.20
CA GLU A 51 -10.10 -15.16 9.99
C GLU A 51 -9.36 -13.88 10.43
N GLU A 52 -8.03 -13.95 10.52
CA GLU A 52 -7.22 -12.77 10.78
C GLU A 52 -7.59 -11.80 9.66
N LEU A 53 -8.31 -10.74 10.03
CA LEU A 53 -8.72 -9.68 9.14
C LEU A 53 -7.46 -8.92 8.69
N THR A 54 -6.69 -9.51 7.78
CA THR A 54 -5.48 -8.94 7.21
C THR A 54 -5.83 -7.98 6.07
N GLY A 55 -4.97 -6.99 5.84
CA GLY A 55 -5.13 -6.00 4.76
C GLY A 55 -5.26 -4.56 5.25
N ASN A 56 -4.97 -3.62 4.35
CA ASN A 56 -5.02 -2.18 4.64
C ASN A 56 -6.38 -1.63 4.21
N ARG A 57 -7.18 -1.18 5.17
CA ARG A 57 -8.45 -0.48 4.91
C ARG A 57 -8.26 1.02 5.17
N ILE A 58 -8.84 1.85 4.32
CA ILE A 58 -8.88 3.30 4.56
C ILE A 58 -10.09 3.55 5.48
N PHE A 59 -9.85 4.17 6.63
CA PHE A 59 -10.89 4.49 7.60
C PHE A 59 -11.17 5.99 7.60
N ASP A 60 -12.43 6.33 7.85
CA ASP A 60 -12.82 7.69 8.21
C ASP A 60 -12.36 7.99 9.65
N LEU A 61 -11.76 9.16 9.86
CA LEU A 61 -11.17 9.51 11.14
C LEU A 61 -12.24 9.74 12.22
N GLN A 62 -13.39 10.29 11.86
CA GLN A 62 -14.49 10.50 12.83
C GLN A 62 -15.04 9.17 13.32
N THR A 63 -15.12 8.18 12.44
CA THR A 63 -15.48 6.80 12.76
C THR A 63 -14.46 6.15 13.70
N LEU A 64 -13.17 6.36 13.47
CA LEU A 64 -12.13 5.87 14.39
C LEU A 64 -12.23 6.54 15.76
N ILE A 65 -12.42 7.86 15.81
CA ILE A 65 -12.56 8.62 17.06
C ILE A 65 -13.77 8.11 17.87
N SER A 66 -14.91 7.85 17.22
CA SER A 66 -16.10 7.33 17.91
C SER A 66 -15.91 5.91 18.44
N VAL A 67 -15.15 5.06 17.74
CA VAL A 67 -14.78 3.73 18.24
C VAL A 67 -13.86 3.85 19.46
N PHE A 68 -12.84 4.72 19.42
CA PHE A 68 -11.93 4.86 20.56
C PHE A 68 -12.59 5.49 21.79
N SER A 69 -13.55 6.40 21.61
CA SER A 69 -14.22 7.05 22.75
C SER A 69 -15.01 6.08 23.63
N VAL A 70 -15.51 4.97 23.06
CA VAL A 70 -16.24 3.92 23.80
C VAL A 70 -15.32 2.86 24.41
N LEU A 71 -14.03 2.82 24.03
CA LEU A 71 -13.07 1.87 24.58
C LEU A 71 -12.58 2.31 25.96
N CYS A 72 -12.30 1.32 26.81
CA CYS A 72 -11.73 1.55 28.14
C CYS A 72 -10.21 1.74 28.04
N CYS A 73 -9.69 2.68 28.83
CA CYS A 73 -8.26 2.86 28.99
C CYS A 73 -7.63 1.61 29.62
N PRO A 74 -6.52 1.07 29.09
CA PRO A 74 -5.89 -0.13 29.63
C PRO A 74 -5.28 0.08 31.02
N SER A 75 -4.91 1.32 31.40
CA SER A 75 -4.33 1.61 32.71
C SER A 75 -5.35 1.84 33.84
N CYS A 76 -6.46 2.54 33.57
CA CYS A 76 -7.43 2.94 34.60
C CYS A 76 -8.86 2.42 34.37
N PHE A 77 -9.10 1.68 33.29
CA PHE A 77 -10.39 1.09 32.90
C PHE A 77 -11.57 2.07 32.73
N SER A 78 -11.32 3.37 32.83
CA SER A 78 -12.30 4.41 32.50
C SER A 78 -12.46 4.53 30.98
N SER A 79 -13.68 4.83 30.53
CA SER A 79 -13.96 5.22 29.14
C SER A 79 -13.45 6.64 28.86
N GLY A 80 -13.30 6.99 27.58
CA GLY A 80 -12.91 8.33 27.16
C GLY A 80 -11.48 8.43 26.61
N LEU A 81 -11.06 7.44 25.83
CA LEU A 81 -9.83 7.57 25.05
C LEU A 81 -10.04 8.58 23.91
N LYS A 82 -9.14 9.56 23.83
CA LYS A 82 -9.09 10.55 22.77
C LYS A 82 -7.99 10.17 21.78
N LEU A 83 -8.36 10.09 20.51
CA LEU A 83 -7.42 9.90 19.41
C LEU A 83 -6.96 11.27 18.90
N THR A 84 -5.65 11.45 18.82
CA THR A 84 -5.00 12.63 18.22
C THR A 84 -4.07 12.20 17.10
N GLU A 85 -3.93 13.05 16.09
CA GLU A 85 -3.03 12.81 14.96
C GLU A 85 -1.80 13.70 15.09
N ASP A 86 -0.65 13.12 15.44
CA ASP A 86 0.57 13.87 15.73
C ASP A 86 1.27 14.33 14.45
N SER A 87 1.30 13.46 13.44
CA SER A 87 1.99 13.76 12.19
C SER A 87 1.51 12.90 11.04
N ARG A 88 1.63 13.46 9.83
CA ARG A 88 1.24 12.81 8.58
C ARG A 88 2.46 12.53 7.70
N PHE A 89 2.43 11.38 7.03
CA PHE A 89 3.47 10.93 6.13
C PHE A 89 2.84 10.29 4.88
N GLY A 90 2.60 11.12 3.85
CA GLY A 90 1.81 10.72 2.70
C GLY A 90 0.40 10.30 3.11
N LEU A 91 0.05 9.04 2.84
CA LEU A 91 -1.23 8.43 3.21
C LEU A 91 -1.20 7.75 4.59
N SER A 92 -0.05 7.74 5.28
CA SER A 92 0.05 7.14 6.60
C SER A 92 0.19 8.20 7.69
N SER A 93 -0.53 8.03 8.78
CA SER A 93 -0.54 8.94 9.92
C SER A 93 0.03 8.28 11.16
N ASN A 94 0.68 9.09 11.99
CA ASN A 94 1.02 8.74 13.36
C ASN A 94 -0.09 9.28 14.25
N PHE A 95 -0.61 8.41 15.10
CA PHE A 95 -1.65 8.73 16.05
C PHE A 95 -1.16 8.50 17.46
N SER A 96 -1.80 9.19 18.39
CA SER A 96 -1.61 9.04 19.82
C SER A 96 -2.99 8.87 20.47
N LEU A 97 -3.10 7.92 21.39
CA LEU A 97 -4.27 7.70 22.22
C LEU A 97 -3.99 8.23 23.61
N HIS A 98 -4.81 9.17 24.05
CA HIS A 98 -4.72 9.79 25.36
C HIS A 98 -5.96 9.44 26.19
N CYS A 99 -5.76 9.04 27.43
CA CYS A 99 -6.85 8.94 28.38
C CYS A 99 -7.12 10.33 29.00
N THR A 100 -8.39 10.70 29.17
CA THR A 100 -8.76 11.93 29.89
C THR A 100 -8.63 11.83 31.40
N ASN A 101 -8.64 10.60 31.93
CA ASN A 101 -8.76 10.33 33.36
C ASN A 101 -7.43 9.90 33.99
N CYS A 102 -6.39 9.65 33.19
CA CYS A 102 -5.05 9.28 33.67
C CYS A 102 -3.97 9.70 32.66
N SER A 103 -2.70 9.48 32.99
CA SER A 103 -1.55 9.83 32.16
C SER A 103 -1.21 8.78 31.08
N PHE A 104 -2.17 7.95 30.69
CA PHE A 104 -1.96 6.95 29.63
C PHE A 104 -1.84 7.64 28.27
N ILE A 105 -0.74 7.34 27.58
CA ILE A 105 -0.44 7.80 26.22
C ILE A 105 0.19 6.63 25.47
N GLU A 106 -0.42 6.23 24.37
CA GLU A 106 0.13 5.20 23.48
C GLU A 106 0.14 5.70 22.04
N GLY A 107 1.30 5.63 21.39
CA GLY A 107 1.47 6.04 20.00
C GLY A 107 1.36 4.84 19.07
N PHE A 108 0.67 5.00 17.94
CA PHE A 108 0.61 3.99 16.89
C PHE A 108 0.59 4.60 15.49
N CYS A 109 0.83 3.76 14.48
CA CYS A 109 0.82 4.17 13.08
C CYS A 109 -0.36 3.54 12.35
N SER A 110 -0.96 4.27 11.39
CA SER A 110 -2.03 3.74 10.54
C SER A 110 -1.62 2.60 9.60
N SER A 111 -0.30 2.40 9.43
CA SER A 111 0.27 1.35 8.60
C SER A 111 1.67 1.01 9.13
N PRO A 112 2.14 -0.24 9.01
CA PRO A 112 3.52 -0.58 9.34
C PRO A 112 4.52 0.33 8.63
N LYS A 113 5.40 0.94 9.42
CA LYS A 113 6.48 1.80 8.96
C LYS A 113 7.82 1.10 9.17
N VAL A 114 8.61 1.02 8.11
CA VAL A 114 10.01 0.60 8.17
C VAL A 114 10.86 1.83 7.83
N LYS A 115 11.55 2.38 8.83
CA LYS A 115 12.31 3.64 8.75
C LYS A 115 11.41 4.78 8.24
N LYS A 116 11.79 5.41 7.12
CA LYS A 116 11.06 6.51 6.47
C LYS A 116 10.11 6.03 5.38
N SER A 117 9.68 4.76 5.38
CA SER A 117 8.74 4.25 4.38
C SER A 117 7.57 3.55 5.06
N SER A 118 6.36 3.80 4.56
CA SER A 118 5.14 3.12 4.99
C SER A 118 4.71 2.17 3.89
N ASN A 119 4.29 0.96 4.26
CA ASN A 119 3.77 -0.02 3.30
C ASN A 119 2.59 0.53 2.49
N LEU A 120 1.72 1.32 3.13
CA LEU A 120 0.58 1.93 2.46
C LEU A 120 1.01 2.90 1.34
N ASN A 121 2.03 3.72 1.59
CA ASN A 121 2.59 4.61 0.56
C ASN A 121 3.24 3.82 -0.59
N LYS A 122 3.96 2.73 -0.28
CA LYS A 122 4.56 1.84 -1.29
C LYS A 122 3.51 1.23 -2.19
N PHE A 123 2.46 0.67 -1.60
CA PHE A 123 1.37 0.03 -2.34
C PHE A 123 0.60 1.03 -3.19
N PHE A 124 0.42 2.26 -2.69
CA PHE A 124 -0.21 3.31 -3.48
C PHE A 124 0.60 3.63 -4.76
N ILE A 125 1.92 3.84 -4.65
CA ILE A 125 2.76 4.10 -5.83
C ILE A 125 2.86 2.88 -6.74
N LEU A 126 2.89 1.67 -6.18
CA LEU A 126 2.85 0.43 -6.96
C LEU A 126 1.55 0.34 -7.77
N GLY A 127 0.40 0.60 -7.15
CA GLY A 127 -0.90 0.61 -7.82
C GLY A 127 -0.96 1.65 -8.95
N LEU A 128 -0.43 2.85 -8.72
CA LEU A 128 -0.31 3.84 -9.78
C LEU A 128 0.57 3.34 -10.94
N ARG A 129 1.73 2.72 -10.63
CA ARG A 129 2.64 2.19 -11.65
C ARG A 129 1.96 1.11 -12.49
N LEU A 130 1.17 0.22 -11.86
CA LEU A 130 0.38 -0.79 -12.56
C LEU A 130 -0.68 -0.15 -13.47
N ALA A 131 -1.25 0.99 -13.07
CA ALA A 131 -2.15 1.80 -13.92
C ALA A 131 -1.42 2.63 -15.00
N GLY A 132 -0.11 2.43 -15.21
CA GLY A 132 0.69 3.20 -16.16
C GLY A 132 0.99 4.64 -15.71
N ARG A 133 0.71 4.97 -14.44
CA ARG A 133 0.91 6.30 -13.87
C ARG A 133 2.03 6.22 -12.83
N GLY A 134 3.20 6.78 -13.11
CA GLY A 134 4.32 6.69 -12.18
C GLY A 134 4.14 7.54 -10.90
N TYR A 135 5.23 7.63 -10.13
CA TYR A 135 5.38 8.51 -8.97
C TYR A 135 4.91 9.95 -9.21
N THR A 136 5.09 10.48 -10.42
CA THR A 136 4.67 11.84 -10.79
C THR A 136 3.16 12.06 -10.68
N ALA A 137 2.36 11.04 -10.98
CA ALA A 137 0.91 11.09 -10.77
C ALA A 137 0.58 11.04 -9.28
N GLY A 138 1.29 10.21 -8.51
CA GLY A 138 1.14 10.15 -7.06
C GLY A 138 1.40 11.51 -6.41
N LYS A 139 2.46 12.22 -6.82
CA LYS A 139 2.74 13.59 -6.37
C LYS A 139 1.57 14.54 -6.60
N LYS A 140 0.93 14.49 -7.78
CA LYS A 140 -0.23 15.31 -8.09
C LYS A 140 -1.42 14.96 -7.20
N LEU A 141 -1.70 13.67 -7.01
CA LEU A 141 -2.78 13.20 -6.13
C LEU A 141 -2.56 13.65 -4.69
N TYR A 142 -1.34 13.50 -4.16
CA TYR A 142 -1.00 14.02 -2.83
C TYR A 142 -1.27 15.52 -2.69
N SER A 143 -0.89 16.33 -3.69
CA SER A 143 -1.18 17.77 -3.65
C SER A 143 -2.67 18.10 -3.73
N THR A 144 -3.44 17.33 -4.52
CA THR A 144 -4.90 17.51 -4.63
C THR A 144 -5.61 17.17 -3.33
N LEU A 145 -5.10 16.17 -2.59
CA LEU A 145 -5.62 15.76 -1.29
C LEU A 145 -5.04 16.58 -0.12
N SER A 146 -4.24 17.62 -0.39
CA SER A 146 -3.57 18.42 0.63
C SER A 146 -2.74 17.59 1.62
N LEU A 147 -2.16 16.49 1.14
CA LEU A 147 -1.34 15.56 1.93
C LEU A 147 0.14 15.96 1.89
N PRO A 148 0.91 15.70 2.96
CA PRO A 148 2.32 16.06 3.02
C PRO A 148 3.12 15.32 1.97
N PHE A 149 3.97 16.08 1.27
CA PHE A 149 4.76 15.56 0.17
C PHE A 149 5.85 14.60 0.67
N LEU A 150 5.98 13.47 -0.03
CA LEU A 150 6.97 12.45 0.28
C LEU A 150 8.07 12.41 -0.78
N SER A 151 9.32 12.34 -0.31
CA SER A 151 10.49 12.16 -1.17
C SER A 151 10.46 10.78 -1.86
N LYS A 152 11.19 10.60 -2.98
CA LYS A 152 11.23 9.29 -3.67
C LYS A 152 11.72 8.13 -2.78
N SER A 153 12.57 8.39 -1.79
CA SER A 153 13.09 7.39 -0.85
C SER A 153 12.07 6.96 0.22
N SER A 154 10.91 7.62 0.24
CA SER A 154 9.81 7.32 1.15
C SER A 154 8.83 6.27 0.61
N PHE A 155 9.07 5.78 -0.61
CA PHE A 155 8.26 4.84 -1.38
C PHE A 155 9.05 3.60 -1.81
#